data_AF-A0A349S3N4-F1
#
_entry.id   AF-A0A349S3N4-F1
#
_cell.length_a   1.000
_cell.length_b   1.000
_cell.length_c   1.000
_cell.angle_alpha   90.00
_cell.angle_beta   90.00
_cell.angle_gamma   90.00
#
_symmetry.space_group_name_H-M   'P 1'
#
loop_
_entity.id
_entity.type
_entity.pdbx_description
1 polymer ?
#
loop_
_entity_poly.entity_id
_entity_poly.type
_entity_poly.pdbx_seq_one_letter_code
_entity_poly.pdbx_strand_id
1 'polypeptide(L)' 'LDDDRSALVIHRDPDDHHSQPIGNSGPRIACGVVNSMAPPPPIR' A
#
# COMPACT_ATOMS: atom_id res chain seq x y z
N LEU A 1 -4.89 -3.10 11.42
CA LEU A 1 -3.48 -3.10 11.02
C LEU A 1 -2.82 -4.13 11.91
N ASP A 2 -2.15 -5.12 11.34
CA ASP A 2 -1.38 -6.10 12.11
C ASP A 2 -0.19 -5.42 12.80
N ASP A 3 0.49 -6.15 13.67
CA ASP A 3 1.61 -5.63 14.45
C ASP A 3 2.76 -5.14 13.54
N ASP A 4 2.90 -5.73 12.35
CA ASP A 4 3.97 -5.41 11.40
C ASP A 4 3.66 -4.23 10.46
N ARG A 5 2.42 -3.73 10.46
CA ARG A 5 1.89 -2.75 9.51
C ARG A 5 1.75 -3.30 8.08
N SER A 6 0.85 -2.72 7.32
CA SER A 6 0.63 -3.07 5.92
C SER A 6 1.47 -2.19 4.99
N ALA A 7 1.99 -2.77 3.91
CA ALA A 7 2.63 -2.03 2.82
C ALA A 7 1.68 -1.85 1.65
N LEU A 8 1.73 -0.69 1.00
CA LEU A 8 1.00 -0.35 -0.22
C LEU A 8 1.98 -0.06 -1.36
N VAL A 9 1.71 -0.61 -2.54
CA VAL A 9 2.45 -0.35 -3.78
C VAL A 9 1.47 0.11 -4.84
N ILE A 10 1.80 1.21 -5.54
CA ILE A 10 1.00 1.77 -6.64
C ILE A 10 1.75 1.51 -7.94
N HIS A 11 1.07 0.91 -8.91
CA HIS A 11 1.56 0.73 -10.27
C HIS A 11 1.04 1.83 -11.20
N ARG A 12 1.67 1.99 -12.37
CA ARG A 12 1.27 2.99 -13.36
C ARG A 12 -0.11 2.72 -13.95
N ASP A 13 -0.36 1.47 -14.29
CA ASP A 13 -1.53 1.05 -15.06
C ASP A 13 -2.46 0.19 -14.17
N PRO A 14 -3.74 0.06 -14.52
CA PRO A 14 -4.68 -0.81 -13.81
C PRO A 14 -4.32 -2.30 -13.94
N ASP A 15 -4.82 -3.09 -12.99
CA ASP A 15 -4.76 -4.55 -13.02
C ASP A 15 -5.71 -5.12 -14.09
N ASP A 16 -5.24 -6.11 -14.84
CA ASP A 16 -6.01 -6.79 -15.90
C ASP A 16 -6.85 -7.98 -15.40
N HIS A 17 -6.74 -8.34 -14.12
CA HIS A 17 -7.44 -9.41 -13.42
C HIS A 17 -7.26 -10.82 -13.98
N HIS A 18 -6.29 -11.03 -14.87
CA HIS A 18 -6.00 -12.32 -15.48
C HIS A 18 -4.52 -12.69 -15.34
N SER A 19 -3.64 -11.76 -15.67
CA SER A 19 -2.20 -11.95 -15.57
C SER A 19 -1.79 -11.92 -14.11
N GLN A 20 -1.13 -12.98 -13.64
CA GLN A 20 -0.64 -13.05 -12.28
C GLN A 20 0.88 -13.12 -12.27
N PRO A 21 1.56 -12.52 -11.26
CA PRO A 21 1.02 -12.06 -9.97
C PRO A 21 0.73 -10.55 -9.83
N ILE A 22 0.93 -9.74 -10.88
CA ILE A 22 0.85 -8.25 -10.80
C ILE A 22 -0.13 -7.62 -11.80
N GLY A 23 -1.00 -8.41 -12.43
CA GLY A 23 -2.10 -7.88 -13.24
C GLY A 23 -1.68 -7.12 -14.49
N ASN A 24 -0.46 -7.30 -14.99
CA ASN A 24 0.09 -6.50 -16.08
C ASN A 24 0.01 -4.96 -15.82
N SER A 25 0.09 -4.55 -14.56
CA SER A 25 -0.13 -3.16 -14.11
C SER A 25 1.00 -2.17 -14.45
N GLY A 26 2.03 -2.58 -15.20
CA GLY A 26 3.19 -1.75 -15.52
C GLY A 26 4.14 -1.49 -14.33
N PRO A 27 5.01 -0.47 -14.40
CA PRO A 27 6.04 -0.22 -13.38
C PRO A 27 5.45 0.34 -12.08
N ARG A 28 6.15 0.11 -10.95
CA ARG A 28 5.83 0.69 -9.63
C ARG A 28 6.17 2.17 -9.63
N ILE A 29 5.21 3.02 -9.27
CA ILE A 29 5.37 4.48 -9.25
C ILE A 29 5.36 5.08 -7.85
N ALA A 30 4.86 4.33 -6.85
CA ALA A 30 4.95 4.72 -5.44
C ALA A 30 4.93 3.49 -4.52
N CYS A 31 5.51 3.63 -3.33
CA CYS A 31 5.39 2.67 -2.25
C CYS A 31 5.35 3.39 -0.90
N GLY A 32 4.75 2.73 0.10
CA GLY A 32 4.70 3.26 1.46
C GLY A 32 4.11 2.27 2.45
N VAL A 33 4.36 2.52 3.73
CA VAL A 33 3.71 1.82 4.83
C VAL A 33 2.43 2.54 5.22
N VAL A 34 1.37 1.78 5.47
CA VAL A 34 0.10 2.29 5.96
C VAL A 34 0.19 2.36 7.48
N ASN A 35 0.14 3.58 8.01
CA ASN A 35 0.11 3.81 9.45
C ASN A 35 -1.34 4.03 9.89
N SER A 36 -1.74 3.43 11.02
CA SER A 36 -2.94 3.87 11.70
C SER A 36 -2.68 5.27 12.24
N MET A 37 -3.41 6.27 11.75
CA MET A 37 -3.45 7.58 12.37
C MET A 37 -4.30 7.47 13.64
N ALA A 38 -3.73 6.89 14.69
CA ALA A 38 -4.26 7.13 16.03
C ALA A 38 -4.03 8.61 16.36
N PRO A 39 -4.97 9.27 17.08
CA PRO A 39 -4.71 10.60 17.60
C PRO A 39 -3.35 10.59 18.33
N PRO A 40 -2.52 11.63 18.18
CA PRO A 40 -1.30 11.73 18.98
C PRO A 40 -1.70 11.60 20.47
N PRO A 41 -0.91 10.88 21.29
CA PRO A 41 -1.21 10.77 22.71
C PRO A 41 -1.35 12.17 23.32
N PRO A 42 -2.27 12.38 24.28
CA PRO A 42 -2.41 13.68 24.92
C PRO A 42 -1.06 14.11 25.50
N ILE A 43 -0.59 15.28 25.09
CA ILE A 43 0.54 15.96 25.72
C ILE A 43 0.14 16.23 27.16
N ARG A 44 0.85 15.60 28.10
CA ARG A 44 0.70 15.87 29.53
C ARG A 44 1.14 17.30 29.86
#